data_AF-A0A2V9KTF2-F1
#
_entry.id   AF-A0A2V9KTF2-F1
#
_cell.length_a   1.000
_cell.length_b   1.000
_cell.length_c   1.000
_cell.angle_alpha   90.00
_cell.angle_beta   90.00
_cell.angle_gamma   90.00
#
_symmetry.space_group_name_H-M   'P 1'
#
loop_
_entity.id
_entity.type
_entity.pdbx_description
1 polymer ?
#
loop_
_entity_poly.entity_id
_entity_poly.type
_entity_poly.pdbx_seq_one_letter_code
_entity_poly.pdbx_strand_id
1 'polypeptide(L)'
;AEVQRRPGTRLSRIGLRIGDLAGIDPEALSFCYQALVKETDLESVALEIERREWRQECPRCRRAFAVVDCETACPACGETQTKFVAGDELELAFLELEGIS
;
A
#
# COMPACT_ATOMS: atom_id res chain seq x y z
N ALA A 1 19.08 -4.45 -7.62
CA ALA A 1 19.33 -4.39 -6.17
C ALA A 1 18.87 -5.67 -5.43
N GLU A 2 17.59 -6.08 -5.53
CA GLU A 2 17.09 -7.31 -4.86
C GLU A 2 16.95 -8.52 -5.81
N VAL A 3 16.39 -8.32 -7.00
CA VAL A 3 16.31 -9.33 -8.09
C VAL A 3 17.70 -9.87 -8.47
N GLN A 4 18.70 -8.99 -8.53
CA GLN A 4 20.09 -9.35 -8.85
C GLN A 4 20.75 -10.28 -7.81
N ARG A 5 20.18 -10.42 -6.61
CA ARG A 5 20.70 -11.33 -5.56
C ARG A 5 20.21 -12.77 -5.73
N ARG A 6 19.31 -13.04 -6.69
CA ARG A 6 18.72 -14.37 -6.95
C ARG A 6 18.86 -14.73 -8.44
N PRO A 7 20.05 -15.17 -8.87
CA PRO A 7 20.28 -15.57 -10.27
C PRO A 7 19.32 -16.69 -10.70
N GLY A 8 18.83 -16.64 -11.95
CA GLY A 8 17.84 -17.59 -12.48
C GLY A 8 16.40 -17.29 -12.07
N THR A 9 16.11 -16.11 -11.51
CA THR A 9 14.74 -15.66 -11.24
C THR A 9 14.42 -14.37 -11.99
N ARG A 10 13.15 -14.21 -12.38
CA ARG A 10 12.61 -12.95 -12.95
C ARG A 10 11.59 -12.36 -11.99
N LEU A 11 11.45 -11.04 -12.01
CA LEU A 11 10.35 -10.38 -11.32
C LEU A 11 9.04 -10.67 -12.06
N SER A 12 7.99 -11.08 -11.34
CA SER A 12 6.66 -11.34 -11.90
C SER A 12 5.62 -10.36 -11.38
N ARG A 13 5.74 -9.92 -10.11
CA ARG A 13 4.80 -8.99 -9.49
C ARG A 13 5.47 -8.04 -8.50
N ILE A 14 4.94 -6.82 -8.45
CA ILE A 14 5.29 -5.80 -7.45
C ILE A 14 4.01 -5.49 -6.67
N GLY A 15 4.07 -5.61 -5.35
CA GLY A 15 3.02 -5.15 -4.45
C GLY A 15 3.37 -3.78 -3.87
N LEU A 16 2.48 -2.80 -4.01
CA LEU A 16 2.57 -1.51 -3.32
C LEU A 16 1.47 -1.40 -2.27
N ARG A 17 1.81 -0.86 -1.11
CA ARG A 17 0.84 -0.49 -0.09
C ARG A 17 0.64 1.02 -0.10
N ILE A 18 -0.60 1.45 -0.30
CA ILE A 18 -0.98 2.86 -0.41
C ILE A 18 -2.08 3.18 0.60
N GLY A 19 -1.78 4.10 1.51
CA GLY A 19 -2.72 4.61 2.49
C GLY A 19 -3.65 5.68 1.93
N ASP A 20 -4.86 5.79 2.48
CA ASP A 20 -5.86 6.78 2.07
C ASP A 20 -5.38 8.24 2.22
N LEU A 21 -4.44 8.50 3.14
CA LEU A 21 -3.81 9.80 3.38
C LEU A 21 -2.47 9.98 2.63
N ALA A 22 -2.03 9.00 1.85
CA ALA A 22 -0.79 9.09 1.09
C ALA A 22 -0.85 10.16 -0.03
N GLY A 23 -2.05 10.66 -0.36
CA GLY A 23 -2.25 11.66 -1.41
C GLY A 23 -1.98 11.13 -2.82
N ILE A 24 -2.02 9.81 -2.99
CA ILE A 24 -1.78 9.13 -4.27
C ILE A 24 -3.10 8.59 -4.79
N ASP A 25 -3.42 8.90 -6.05
CA ASP A 25 -4.49 8.25 -6.80
C ASP A 25 -3.99 6.92 -7.38
N PRO A 26 -4.53 5.75 -6.95
CA PRO A 26 -4.06 4.44 -7.40
C PRO A 26 -4.24 4.21 -8.90
N GLU A 27 -5.27 4.79 -9.50
CA GLU A 27 -5.56 4.66 -10.93
C GLU A 27 -4.51 5.42 -11.77
N ALA A 28 -4.24 6.68 -11.42
CA ALA A 28 -3.16 7.45 -12.04
C ALA A 28 -1.79 6.78 -11.86
N LEU A 29 -1.49 6.23 -10.67
CA LEU A 29 -0.24 5.50 -10.44
C LEU A 29 -0.15 4.26 -11.34
N SER A 30 -1.23 3.48 -11.44
CA SER A 30 -1.30 2.28 -12.29
C SER A 30 -1.13 2.63 -13.77
N PHE A 31 -1.74 3.73 -14.22
CA PHE A 31 -1.58 4.25 -15.58
C PHE A 31 -0.12 4.64 -15.86
N CYS A 32 0.48 5.43 -14.97
CA CYS A 32 1.88 5.83 -15.10
C CYS A 32 2.81 4.60 -15.09
N TYR A 33 2.55 3.61 -14.24
CA TYR A 33 3.31 2.36 -14.22
C TYR A 33 3.26 1.65 -15.57
N GLN A 34 2.07 1.45 -16.14
CA GLN A 34 1.92 0.81 -17.45
C GLN A 34 2.68 1.56 -18.55
N ALA A 35 2.63 2.90 -18.54
CA ALA A 35 3.37 3.72 -19.49
C ALA A 35 4.89 3.57 -19.34
N LEU A 36 5.39 3.42 -18.12
CA LEU A 36 6.83 3.30 -17.82
C LEU A 36 7.40 1.92 -18.15
N VAL A 37 6.64 0.84 -17.97
CA VAL A 37 7.13 -0.53 -18.21
C VAL A 37 6.96 -1.00 -19.65
N LYS A 38 6.13 -0.30 -20.43
CA LYS A 38 5.89 -0.61 -21.84
C LYS A 38 7.20 -0.63 -22.65
N GLU A 39 7.36 -1.64 -23.50
CA GLU A 39 8.55 -1.84 -24.33
C GLU A 39 9.85 -2.02 -23.51
N THR A 40 9.72 -2.51 -22.27
CA THR A 40 10.84 -2.89 -21.40
C THR A 40 10.72 -4.36 -20.97
N ASP A 41 11.79 -4.93 -20.41
CA ASP A 41 11.76 -6.28 -19.81
C ASP A 41 10.77 -6.43 -18.64
N LEU A 42 10.24 -5.31 -18.13
CA LEU A 42 9.28 -5.26 -17.03
C LEU A 42 7.82 -5.21 -17.52
N GLU A 43 7.55 -5.21 -18.83
CA GLU A 43 6.19 -5.07 -19.37
C GLU A 43 5.24 -6.18 -18.90
N SER A 44 5.79 -7.36 -18.61
CA SER A 44 5.04 -8.50 -18.07
C SER A 44 4.89 -8.52 -16.55
N VAL A 45 5.52 -7.58 -15.83
CA VAL A 45 5.46 -7.51 -14.38
C VAL A 45 4.13 -6.89 -13.97
N ALA A 46 3.36 -7.63 -13.16
CA ALA A 46 2.10 -7.13 -12.64
C ALA A 46 2.34 -6.14 -11.48
N LEU A 47 1.56 -5.06 -11.44
CA LEU A 47 1.46 -4.18 -10.29
C LEU A 47 0.19 -4.53 -9.51
N GLU A 48 0.34 -4.77 -8.22
CA GLU A 48 -0.75 -4.97 -7.27
C GLU A 48 -0.73 -3.85 -6.24
N ILE A 49 -1.88 -3.22 -5.99
CA ILE A 49 -2.00 -2.13 -5.02
C ILE A 49 -2.88 -2.59 -3.86
N GLU A 50 -2.28 -2.71 -2.68
CA GLU A 50 -2.96 -2.91 -1.41
C GLU A 50 -3.35 -1.54 -0.82
N ARG A 51 -4.64 -1.27 -0.71
CA ARG A 51 -5.12 -0.06 -0.03
C ARG A 51 -5.08 -0.22 1.48
N ARG A 52 -4.68 0.85 2.17
CA ARG A 52 -4.75 0.95 3.62
C ARG A 52 -5.66 2.07 4.05
N GLU A 53 -6.68 1.68 4.81
CA GLU A 53 -7.63 2.61 5.39
C GLU A 53 -6.92 3.57 6.35
N TRP A 54 -7.37 4.81 6.41
CA TRP A 54 -7.04 5.68 7.53
C TRP A 54 -7.60 5.09 8.83
N ARG A 55 -6.72 4.76 9.78
CA ARG A 55 -7.10 4.22 11.08
C ARG A 55 -6.57 5.03 12.25
N GLN A 56 -7.36 5.06 13.30
CA GLN A 56 -7.06 5.64 14.60
C GLN A 56 -7.18 4.56 15.69
N GLU A 57 -6.44 4.71 16.79
CA GLU A 57 -6.58 3.95 18.01
C GLU A 57 -7.03 4.86 19.16
N CYS A 58 -8.05 4.46 19.90
CA CYS A 58 -8.47 5.16 21.09
C CYS A 58 -7.58 4.77 22.29
N PRO A 59 -6.88 5.72 22.94
CA PRO A 59 -6.05 5.39 24.11
C PRO A 59 -6.86 4.97 25.34
N ARG A 60 -8.14 5.42 25.43
CA ARG A 60 -9.04 5.14 26.54
C ARG A 60 -9.60 3.72 26.51
N CYS A 61 -10.20 3.31 25.39
CA CYS A 61 -10.84 1.99 25.27
C CYS A 61 -10.03 0.98 24.44
N ARG A 62 -8.86 1.37 23.92
CA ARG A 62 -7.93 0.55 23.11
C ARG A 62 -8.51 0.01 21.81
N ARG A 63 -9.62 0.56 21.34
CA ARG A 63 -10.21 0.18 20.05
C ARG A 63 -9.47 0.88 18.92
N ALA A 64 -8.99 0.10 17.95
CA ALA A 64 -8.62 0.60 16.63
C ALA A 64 -9.86 0.66 15.72
N PHE A 65 -9.99 1.71 14.93
CA PHE A 65 -11.13 1.93 14.04
C PHE A 65 -10.69 2.69 12.78
N ALA A 66 -11.40 2.46 11.68
CA ALA A 66 -11.25 3.22 10.45
C ALA A 66 -11.95 4.58 10.59
N VAL A 67 -11.34 5.63 10.03
CA VAL A 67 -11.91 6.96 9.97
C VAL A 67 -12.73 7.07 8.70
N VAL A 68 -13.99 7.48 8.86
CA VAL A 68 -14.94 7.71 7.78
C VAL A 68 -15.39 9.17 7.87
N ASP A 69 -15.52 9.86 6.74
CA ASP A 69 -15.93 11.27 6.68
C ASP A 69 -15.10 12.21 7.58
N CYS A 70 -13.82 11.89 7.79
CA CYS A 70 -12.91 12.61 8.69
C CYS A 70 -13.30 12.60 10.18
N GLU A 71 -14.23 11.73 10.60
CA GLU A 71 -14.62 11.57 12.01
C GLU A 71 -13.57 10.78 12.80
N THR A 72 -12.70 11.48 13.52
CA THR A 72 -11.59 10.89 14.29
C THR A 72 -11.94 10.57 15.74
N ALA A 73 -13.15 10.93 16.21
CA ALA A 73 -13.61 10.55 17.54
C ALA A 73 -13.87 9.04 17.62
N CYS A 74 -13.56 8.44 18.79
CA CYS A 74 -13.77 7.03 18.99
C CYS A 74 -15.27 6.68 18.94
N PRO A 75 -15.72 5.84 18.00
CA PRO A 75 -17.15 5.52 17.86
C PRO A 75 -17.70 4.67 19.02
N ALA A 76 -16.82 4.14 19.88
CA ALA A 76 -17.22 3.30 21.01
C ALA A 76 -17.38 4.05 22.32
N CYS A 77 -16.56 5.08 22.60
CA CYS A 77 -16.58 5.78 23.88
C CYS A 77 -16.60 7.32 23.79
N GLY A 78 -16.59 7.87 22.58
CA GLY A 78 -16.64 9.31 22.31
C GLY A 78 -15.33 10.06 22.59
N GLU A 79 -14.24 9.36 22.92
CA GLU A 79 -12.93 10.00 23.10
C GLU A 79 -12.47 10.68 21.81
N THR A 80 -12.13 11.96 21.89
CA THR A 80 -11.69 12.76 20.72
C THR A 80 -10.18 12.77 20.57
N GLN A 81 -9.43 12.50 21.64
CA GLN A 81 -7.97 12.37 21.59
C GLN A 81 -7.58 10.96 21.16
N THR A 82 -7.73 10.67 19.88
CA THR A 82 -7.33 9.40 19.28
C THR A 82 -5.96 9.51 18.61
N LYS A 83 -5.30 8.36 18.42
CA LYS A 83 -3.94 8.28 17.90
C LYS A 83 -3.95 7.69 16.49
N PHE A 84 -3.31 8.36 15.55
CA PHE A 84 -3.10 7.84 14.21
C PHE A 84 -2.26 6.55 14.25
N VAL A 85 -2.67 5.53 13.51
CA VAL A 85 -1.97 4.24 13.47
C VAL A 85 -1.76 3.64 12.08
N ALA A 86 -2.51 4.07 11.07
CA ALA A 86 -2.36 3.60 9.69
C ALA A 86 -3.06 4.53 8.70
N GLY A 87 -2.70 4.45 7.43
CA GLY A 87 -3.32 5.18 6.32
C GLY A 87 -2.42 6.18 5.62
N ASP A 88 -1.15 6.32 6.00
CA ASP A 88 -0.15 7.18 5.35
C ASP A 88 0.89 6.38 4.54
N GLU A 89 0.63 5.09 4.32
CA GLU A 89 1.59 4.19 3.69
C GLU A 89 1.85 4.57 2.23
N LEU A 90 3.11 4.56 1.84
CA LEU A 90 3.55 4.52 0.44
C LEU A 90 4.83 3.68 0.41
N GLU A 91 4.68 2.37 0.31
CA GLU A 91 5.79 1.43 0.47
C GLU A 91 5.68 0.22 -0.45
N LEU A 92 6.82 -0.43 -0.70
CA LEU A 92 6.87 -1.74 -1.34
C LEU A 92 6.41 -2.80 -0.34
N ALA A 93 5.25 -3.41 -0.61
CA ALA A 93 4.67 -4.46 0.21
C ALA A 93 5.37 -5.80 -0.03
N PHE A 94 5.60 -6.14 -1.30
CA PHE A 94 6.27 -7.38 -1.70
C PHE A 94 6.84 -7.32 -3.11
N LEU A 95 7.76 -8.26 -3.40
CA LEU A 95 8.25 -8.56 -4.73
C LEU A 95 8.11 -10.06 -4.95
N GLU A 96 7.40 -10.44 -6.00
CA GLU A 96 7.24 -11.84 -6.39
C GLU A 96 8.25 -12.19 -7.50
N LEU A 97 8.95 -13.31 -7.31
CA LEU A 97 9.96 -13.79 -8.24
C LEU A 97 9.58 -15.18 -8.74
N GLU A 98 9.67 -15.37 -10.04
CA GLU A 98 9.48 -16.67 -10.69
C GLU A 98 10.81 -17.26 -11.13
N GLY A 99 10.95 -18.58 -11.00
CA GLY A 99 12.11 -19.32 -11.50
C GLY A 99 12.09 -19.40 -13.02
N ILE A 100 13.23 -19.15 -13.65
CA ILE A 100 13.43 -19.32 -15.09
C ILE A 100 13.87 -20.78 -15.27
N SER A 101 12.97 -21.62 -15.81
CA SER A 101 13.26 -23.02 -16.14
C SER A 101 13.95 -23.14 -17.49
#